data_AF-A0A0G4QDD1-F1
#
_entry.id   AF-A0A0G4QDD1-F1
#
_cell.length_a   1.000
_cell.length_b   1.000
_cell.length_c   1.000
_cell.angle_alpha   90.00
_cell.angle_beta   90.00
_cell.angle_gamma   90.00
#
_symmetry.space_group_name_H-M   'P 1'
#
loop_
_entity.id
_entity.type
_entity.pdbx_description
1 polymer ?
#
loop_
_entity_poly.entity_id
_entity_poly.type
_entity_poly.pdbx_seq_one_letter_code
_entity_poly.pdbx_strand_id
1 'polypeptide(L)'
;MRRLPIFFVLDCSESMIGENLKKMNDGLTTIISDLRRDPHALETAWVSVIAFAGVAKTIVPLTEVVSFYPPQLPLGGGTSLGSALRELTHQIDTQVRKTTIEQKGDWKPVVYLLTDGRPTDDYAQEIKRWKAHYADKVNLIAIGLGLSADLHALSQLTENVLLFTEAQEGDFTRFIKWITMSVVSHSRSVGEETPPLLSKTEQIVRLAKDDVARAYDESCVTFVGRCSHTRSPYLMKYERPPMKASGLDFNLNLNGFNLTGCYTLNEDYFAWSDLSATAYQVNTSELHGTPGCPYCGNATAFAVCQCGKLLCVNGPETVICPWCDNSITFGNNSNQSDFDVTRGKG
;
A
#
# COMPACT_ATOMS: atom_id res chain seq x y z
N MET A 1 -10.47 19.40 27.70
CA MET A 1 -11.02 19.11 26.37
C MET A 1 -10.65 17.67 26.01
N ARG A 2 -11.53 16.91 25.36
CA ARG A 2 -11.25 15.50 24.99
C ARG A 2 -10.59 15.48 23.60
N ARG A 3 -9.58 14.62 23.40
CA ARG A 3 -8.92 14.45 22.10
C ARG A 3 -9.70 13.46 21.24
N LEU A 4 -9.65 13.62 19.92
CA LEU A 4 -10.11 12.64 18.94
C LEU A 4 -8.88 11.99 18.28
N PRO A 5 -8.51 10.76 18.68
CA PRO A 5 -7.41 10.03 18.07
C PRO A 5 -7.82 9.50 16.69
N ILE A 6 -6.99 9.79 15.68
CA ILE A 6 -7.17 9.35 14.30
C ILE A 6 -5.89 8.61 13.89
N PHE A 7 -6.04 7.35 13.48
CA PHE A 7 -4.92 6.54 13.00
C PHE A 7 -5.09 6.27 11.51
N PHE A 8 -4.10 6.66 10.72
CA PHE A 8 -3.95 6.21 9.34
C PHE A 8 -3.05 4.99 9.32
N VAL A 9 -3.59 3.86 8.87
CA VAL A 9 -2.86 2.61 8.67
C VAL A 9 -2.71 2.42 7.16
N LEU A 10 -1.52 2.71 6.65
CA LEU A 10 -1.27 2.91 5.23
C LEU A 10 -0.37 1.81 4.68
N ASP A 11 -0.87 1.09 3.68
CA ASP A 11 -0.12 0.10 2.94
C ASP A 11 0.97 0.76 2.10
N CYS A 12 2.20 0.29 2.26
CA CYS A 12 3.42 0.78 1.64
C CYS A 12 4.15 -0.37 0.93
N SER A 13 3.40 -1.39 0.52
CA SER A 13 3.92 -2.55 -0.21
C SER A 13 4.28 -2.21 -1.66
N GLU A 14 4.98 -3.13 -2.32
CA GLU A 14 5.48 -2.98 -3.70
C GLU A 14 4.36 -2.73 -4.71
N SER A 15 3.16 -3.27 -4.50
CA SER A 15 1.98 -3.01 -5.34
C SER A 15 1.61 -1.53 -5.38
N MET A 16 1.86 -0.78 -4.30
CA MET A 16 1.52 0.64 -4.20
C MET A 16 2.47 1.54 -5.01
N ILE A 17 3.64 1.05 -5.45
CA ILE A 17 4.62 1.90 -6.12
C ILE A 17 4.07 2.54 -7.41
N GLY A 18 4.53 3.75 -7.70
CA GLY A 18 4.10 4.55 -8.82
C GLY A 18 2.95 5.49 -8.44
N GLU A 19 1.87 5.45 -9.22
CA GLU A 19 0.77 6.41 -9.08
C GLU A 19 0.02 6.28 -7.75
N ASN A 20 -0.22 5.06 -7.26
CA ASN A 20 -0.94 4.81 -6.01
C ASN A 20 -0.23 5.42 -4.80
N LEU A 21 1.08 5.17 -4.64
CA LEU A 21 1.89 5.74 -3.58
C LEU A 21 1.98 7.26 -3.66
N LYS A 22 2.13 7.81 -4.88
CA LYS A 22 2.13 9.27 -5.08
C LYS A 22 0.80 9.88 -4.63
N LYS A 23 -0.32 9.32 -5.10
CA LYS A 23 -1.67 9.75 -4.70
C LYS A 23 -1.85 9.68 -3.20
N MET A 24 -1.39 8.61 -2.55
CA MET A 24 -1.50 8.47 -1.10
C MET A 24 -0.70 9.52 -0.33
N ASN A 25 0.54 9.83 -0.74
CA ASN A 25 1.34 10.92 -0.17
C ASN A 25 0.66 12.30 -0.36
N ASP A 26 0.19 12.58 -1.57
CA ASP A 26 -0.51 13.83 -1.92
C ASP A 26 -1.84 13.96 -1.15
N GLY A 27 -2.55 12.83 -0.99
CA GLY A 27 -3.81 12.74 -0.25
C GLY A 27 -3.64 12.98 1.24
N LEU A 28 -2.62 12.38 1.87
CA LEU A 28 -2.30 12.62 3.27
C LEU A 28 -1.95 14.10 3.51
N THR A 29 -1.14 14.69 2.63
CA THR A 29 -0.80 16.12 2.70
C THR A 29 -2.05 17.00 2.60
N THR A 30 -2.96 16.66 1.70
CA THR A 30 -4.23 17.37 1.51
C THR A 30 -5.14 17.27 2.73
N ILE A 31 -5.34 16.06 3.29
CA ILE A 31 -6.14 15.83 4.50
C ILE A 31 -5.64 16.72 5.64
N ILE A 32 -4.32 16.69 5.91
CA ILE A 32 -3.74 17.49 7.00
C ILE A 32 -3.91 18.99 6.74
N SER A 33 -3.74 19.44 5.50
CA SER A 33 -3.96 20.85 5.13
C SER A 33 -5.39 21.29 5.41
N ASP A 34 -6.37 20.46 5.08
CA ASP A 34 -7.78 20.77 5.30
C ASP A 34 -8.17 20.69 6.78
N LEU A 35 -7.65 19.71 7.53
CA LEU A 35 -7.87 19.62 8.98
C LEU A 35 -7.31 20.84 9.72
N ARG A 36 -6.20 21.42 9.23
CA ARG A 36 -5.63 22.66 9.79
C ARG A 36 -6.50 23.90 9.55
N ARG A 37 -7.38 23.86 8.54
CA ARG A 37 -8.30 24.95 8.21
C ARG A 37 -9.63 24.86 8.96
N ASP A 38 -9.95 23.71 9.54
CA ASP A 38 -11.16 23.51 10.34
C ASP A 38 -10.88 23.82 11.82
N PRO A 39 -11.51 24.85 12.42
CA PRO A 39 -11.24 25.23 13.81
C PRO A 39 -11.51 24.12 14.83
N HIS A 40 -12.52 23.28 14.60
CA HIS A 40 -12.86 22.19 15.53
C HIS A 40 -11.84 21.05 15.46
N ALA A 41 -11.43 20.65 14.24
CA ALA A 41 -10.38 19.67 14.05
C ALA A 41 -9.04 20.16 14.61
N LEU A 42 -8.72 21.45 14.46
CA LEU A 42 -7.49 22.04 15.00
C LEU A 42 -7.37 21.86 16.52
N GLU A 43 -8.47 21.99 17.25
CA GLU A 43 -8.50 21.89 18.71
C GLU A 43 -8.57 20.44 19.23
N THR A 44 -9.17 19.52 18.46
CA THR A 44 -9.54 18.19 18.96
C THR A 44 -8.83 17.04 18.28
N ALA A 45 -8.42 17.17 17.03
CA ALA A 45 -7.89 16.07 16.23
C ALA A 45 -6.42 15.80 16.53
N TRP A 46 -6.12 14.54 16.80
CA TRP A 46 -4.76 14.03 16.96
C TRP A 46 -4.54 12.92 15.95
N VAL A 47 -3.48 13.02 15.16
CA VAL A 47 -3.23 12.12 14.02
C VAL A 47 -1.96 11.32 14.25
N SER A 48 -2.03 10.03 13.99
CA SER A 48 -0.89 9.12 13.90
C SER A 48 -0.88 8.42 12.55
N VAL A 49 0.31 8.11 12.04
CA VAL A 49 0.49 7.34 10.81
C VAL A 49 1.29 6.09 11.12
N ILE A 50 0.69 4.95 10.81
CA ILE A 50 1.28 3.62 10.83
C ILE A 50 1.46 3.23 9.37
N ALA A 51 2.71 3.05 8.95
CA ALA A 51 3.00 2.47 7.65
C ALA A 51 3.21 0.96 7.82
N PHE A 52 2.74 0.18 6.85
CA PHE A 52 3.02 -1.25 6.82
C PHE A 52 3.33 -1.74 5.41
N ALA A 53 4.27 -2.66 5.33
CA ALA A 53 4.63 -3.43 4.16
C ALA A 53 5.00 -4.83 4.68
N GLY A 54 6.20 -5.36 4.42
CA GLY A 54 6.67 -6.58 5.07
C GLY A 54 6.84 -6.48 6.59
N VAL A 55 6.89 -5.26 7.12
CA VAL A 55 6.81 -4.94 8.55
C VAL A 55 5.85 -3.78 8.76
N ALA A 56 5.36 -3.59 9.99
CA ALA A 56 4.54 -2.43 10.35
C ALA A 56 5.22 -1.59 11.43
N LYS A 57 5.24 -0.27 11.27
CA LYS A 57 5.78 0.68 12.26
C LYS A 57 5.00 1.99 12.25
N THR A 58 4.87 2.60 13.42
CA THR A 58 4.42 3.98 13.55
C THR A 58 5.50 4.93 13.04
N ILE A 59 5.24 5.62 11.93
CA ILE A 59 6.18 6.60 11.34
C ILE A 59 5.89 8.02 11.83
N VAL A 60 4.67 8.28 12.31
CA VAL A 60 4.31 9.51 13.01
C VAL A 60 3.51 9.15 14.27
N PRO A 61 4.02 9.46 15.48
CA PRO A 61 3.29 9.21 16.72
C PRO A 61 2.02 10.07 16.78
N LEU A 62 1.08 9.74 17.68
CA LEU A 62 -0.15 10.50 17.82
C LEU A 62 0.15 11.94 18.22
N THR A 63 -0.03 12.86 17.26
CA THR A 63 0.40 14.26 17.35
C THR A 63 -0.76 15.17 16.99
N GLU A 64 -0.84 16.34 17.62
CA GLU A 64 -1.81 17.38 17.26
C GLU A 64 -1.66 17.78 15.79
N VAL A 65 -2.80 18.01 15.11
CA VAL A 65 -2.82 18.39 13.67
C VAL A 65 -1.99 19.65 13.38
N VAL A 66 -1.91 20.59 14.33
CA VAL A 66 -1.09 21.81 14.19
C VAL A 66 0.39 21.44 14.00
N SER A 67 0.90 20.51 14.79
CA SER A 67 2.30 20.08 14.80
C SER A 67 2.60 18.90 13.86
N PHE A 68 1.59 18.38 13.17
CA PHE A 68 1.74 17.22 12.30
C PHE A 68 2.42 17.58 10.97
N TYR A 69 3.55 16.96 10.64
CA TYR A 69 4.18 17.09 9.33
C TYR A 69 3.99 15.79 8.54
N PRO A 70 3.36 15.84 7.34
CA PRO A 70 3.21 14.66 6.50
C PRO A 70 4.57 14.00 6.21
N PRO A 71 4.75 12.71 6.57
CA PRO A 71 5.97 11.98 6.26
C PRO A 71 5.98 11.59 4.79
N GLN A 72 7.17 11.34 4.25
CA GLN A 72 7.29 10.52 3.04
C GLN A 72 7.01 9.07 3.42
N LEU A 73 6.05 8.44 2.75
CA LEU A 73 5.74 7.04 3.01
C LEU A 73 6.89 6.14 2.54
N PRO A 74 7.32 5.17 3.37
CA PRO A 74 8.33 4.20 2.97
C PRO A 74 7.78 3.28 1.89
N LEU A 75 8.63 2.39 1.36
CA LEU A 75 8.21 1.29 0.51
C LEU A 75 8.90 0.01 0.98
N GLY A 76 8.23 -1.13 0.98
CA GLY A 76 8.83 -2.41 1.34
C GLY A 76 8.18 -3.61 0.64
N GLY A 77 8.88 -4.74 0.63
CA GLY A 77 8.41 -6.02 0.11
C GLY A 77 7.44 -6.73 1.05
N GLY A 78 6.24 -7.05 0.55
CA GLY A 78 5.18 -7.75 1.27
C GLY A 78 4.15 -6.82 1.91
N THR A 79 3.08 -7.42 2.44
CA THR A 79 1.88 -6.73 2.93
C THR A 79 1.43 -7.40 4.23
N SER A 80 2.04 -7.05 5.35
CA SER A 80 1.86 -7.71 6.65
C SER A 80 0.72 -7.07 7.45
N LEU A 81 -0.51 -7.43 7.11
CA LEU A 81 -1.73 -6.92 7.76
C LEU A 81 -1.78 -7.32 9.24
N GLY A 82 -1.39 -8.54 9.59
CA GLY A 82 -1.34 -8.98 10.99
C GLY A 82 -0.39 -8.10 11.81
N SER A 83 0.80 -7.83 11.28
CA SER A 83 1.75 -6.89 11.90
C SER A 83 1.16 -5.47 12.02
N ALA A 84 0.44 -4.98 11.01
CA ALA A 84 -0.22 -3.68 11.06
C ALA A 84 -1.28 -3.59 12.15
N LEU A 85 -2.10 -4.64 12.33
CA LEU A 85 -3.11 -4.71 13.39
C LEU A 85 -2.47 -4.78 14.78
N ARG A 86 -1.35 -5.50 14.92
CA ARG A 86 -0.60 -5.55 16.17
C ARG A 86 -0.05 -4.18 16.57
N GLU A 87 0.55 -3.47 15.62
CA GLU A 87 1.06 -2.11 15.85
C GLU A 87 -0.09 -1.15 16.16
N LEU A 88 -1.19 -1.21 15.41
CA LEU A 88 -2.38 -0.39 15.66
C LEU A 88 -2.94 -0.60 17.07
N THR A 89 -3.14 -1.86 17.48
CA THR A 89 -3.66 -2.17 18.82
C THR A 89 -2.70 -1.73 19.92
N HIS A 90 -1.38 -1.86 19.70
CA HIS A 90 -0.38 -1.33 20.61
C HIS A 90 -0.45 0.20 20.75
N GLN A 91 -0.56 0.93 19.64
CA GLN A 91 -0.69 2.39 19.65
C GLN A 91 -2.00 2.84 20.32
N ILE A 92 -3.11 2.13 20.09
CA ILE A 92 -4.38 2.40 20.77
C ILE A 92 -4.23 2.22 22.28
N ASP A 93 -3.68 1.09 22.73
CA ASP A 93 -3.56 0.78 24.15
C ASP A 93 -2.61 1.72 24.90
N THR A 94 -1.58 2.24 24.22
CA THR A 94 -0.56 3.11 24.82
C THR A 94 -0.90 4.60 24.75
N GLN A 95 -1.54 5.06 23.68
CA GLN A 95 -1.71 6.49 23.41
C GLN A 95 -3.13 7.02 23.69
N VAL A 96 -4.15 6.16 23.62
CA VAL A 96 -5.56 6.54 23.81
C VAL A 96 -5.91 6.52 25.30
N ARG A 97 -6.31 7.68 25.83
CA ARG A 97 -6.65 7.85 27.24
C ARG A 97 -8.07 7.34 27.50
N LYS A 98 -8.21 6.40 28.43
CA LYS A 98 -9.52 5.92 28.90
C LYS A 98 -10.14 6.92 29.87
N THR A 99 -11.47 6.99 29.89
CA THR A 99 -12.18 7.79 30.89
C THR A 99 -11.98 7.18 32.27
N THR A 100 -11.61 8.01 33.23
CA THR A 100 -11.52 7.67 34.66
C THR A 100 -12.62 8.42 35.43
N ILE A 101 -12.73 8.15 36.73
CA ILE A 101 -13.66 8.86 37.62
C ILE A 101 -13.30 10.36 37.69
N GLU A 102 -12.00 10.68 37.58
CA GLU A 102 -11.45 12.02 37.76
C GLU A 102 -11.37 12.81 36.45
N GLN A 103 -11.22 12.13 35.30
CA GLN A 103 -10.99 12.78 34.01
C GLN A 103 -11.71 12.07 32.86
N LYS A 104 -12.40 12.87 32.03
CA LYS A 104 -12.92 12.39 30.73
C LYS A 104 -11.75 12.03 29.80
N GLY A 105 -11.75 10.79 29.31
CA GLY A 105 -10.74 10.27 28.40
C GLY A 105 -10.91 10.79 26.98
N ASP A 106 -10.19 10.22 26.03
CA ASP A 106 -10.30 10.55 24.62
C ASP A 106 -11.63 10.05 24.04
N TRP A 107 -12.03 10.61 22.90
CA TRP A 107 -13.12 10.08 22.10
C TRP A 107 -12.79 8.71 21.52
N LYS A 108 -13.83 8.02 21.06
CA LYS A 108 -13.69 6.75 20.33
C LYS A 108 -12.73 6.96 19.16
N PRO A 109 -11.60 6.24 19.07
CA PRO A 109 -10.64 6.43 17.99
C PRO A 109 -11.26 6.12 16.62
N VAL A 110 -10.81 6.85 15.61
CA VAL A 110 -11.14 6.60 14.20
C VAL A 110 -9.91 6.03 13.51
N VAL A 111 -10.07 4.94 12.77
CA VAL A 111 -8.98 4.30 12.04
C VAL A 111 -9.34 4.24 10.56
N TYR A 112 -8.45 4.73 9.71
CA TYR A 112 -8.53 4.58 8.26
C TYR A 112 -7.44 3.60 7.83
N LEU A 113 -7.85 2.39 7.43
CA LEU A 113 -6.97 1.37 6.88
C LEU A 113 -7.05 1.41 5.35
N LEU A 114 -5.95 1.69 4.67
CA LEU A 114 -5.87 1.76 3.20
C LEU A 114 -4.90 0.69 2.71
N THR A 115 -5.32 -0.13 1.74
CA THR A 115 -4.50 -1.18 1.11
C THR A 115 -4.98 -1.50 -0.31
N ASP A 116 -4.06 -1.78 -1.23
CA ASP A 116 -4.35 -2.25 -2.60
C ASP A 116 -4.05 -3.74 -2.81
N GLY A 117 -3.43 -4.38 -1.81
CA GLY A 117 -2.82 -5.69 -1.92
C GLY A 117 -3.48 -6.76 -1.05
N ARG A 118 -2.92 -7.96 -1.14
CA ARG A 118 -3.30 -9.10 -0.30
C ARG A 118 -2.36 -9.22 0.88
N PRO A 119 -2.88 -9.51 2.08
CA PRO A 119 -2.01 -9.81 3.19
C PRO A 119 -1.09 -10.99 2.89
N THR A 120 0.19 -10.84 3.17
CA THR A 120 1.23 -11.87 2.97
C THR A 120 1.58 -12.62 4.25
N ASP A 121 1.10 -12.15 5.41
CA ASP A 121 1.31 -12.77 6.72
C ASP A 121 0.06 -13.52 7.23
N ASP A 122 0.22 -14.35 8.26
CA ASP A 122 -0.92 -14.93 8.97
C ASP A 122 -1.54 -13.89 9.91
N TYR A 123 -2.63 -13.30 9.45
CA TYR A 123 -3.37 -12.27 10.16
C TYR A 123 -4.54 -12.84 10.99
N ALA A 124 -4.81 -14.15 10.95
CA ALA A 124 -6.04 -14.72 11.52
C ALA A 124 -6.14 -14.53 13.04
N GLN A 125 -5.02 -14.66 13.75
CA GLN A 125 -4.97 -14.45 15.20
C GLN A 125 -5.24 -12.98 15.57
N GLU A 126 -4.67 -12.04 14.82
CA GLU A 126 -4.84 -10.61 15.09
C GLU A 126 -6.26 -10.14 14.74
N ILE A 127 -6.90 -10.70 13.71
CA ILE A 127 -8.33 -10.48 13.44
C ILE A 127 -9.20 -10.96 14.59
N LYS A 128 -8.93 -12.17 15.14
CA LYS A 128 -9.68 -12.68 16.30
C LYS A 128 -9.52 -11.75 17.51
N ARG A 129 -8.29 -11.31 17.78
CA ARG A 129 -7.99 -10.35 18.86
C ARG A 129 -8.70 -9.02 18.63
N TRP A 130 -8.70 -8.50 17.41
CA TRP A 130 -9.38 -7.28 17.01
C TRP A 130 -10.88 -7.35 17.33
N LYS A 131 -11.56 -8.40 16.83
CA LYS A 131 -13.00 -8.62 17.07
C LYS A 131 -13.34 -8.73 18.55
N ALA A 132 -12.52 -9.43 19.33
CA ALA A 132 -12.79 -9.68 20.74
C ALA A 132 -12.61 -8.44 21.63
N HIS A 133 -11.75 -7.49 21.24
CA HIS A 133 -11.29 -6.45 22.17
C HIS A 133 -11.41 -5.01 21.67
N TYR A 134 -11.50 -4.77 20.36
CA TYR A 134 -11.36 -3.43 19.77
C TYR A 134 -12.49 -3.03 18.83
N ALA A 135 -13.19 -3.97 18.17
CA ALA A 135 -14.22 -3.67 17.18
C ALA A 135 -15.36 -2.76 17.70
N ASP A 136 -15.73 -2.90 18.97
CA ASP A 136 -16.73 -2.06 19.65
C ASP A 136 -16.17 -0.71 20.13
N LYS A 137 -14.85 -0.63 20.33
CA LYS A 137 -14.13 0.53 20.90
C LYS A 137 -13.47 1.43 19.88
N VAL A 138 -13.44 1.03 18.62
CA VAL A 138 -12.79 1.78 17.53
C VAL A 138 -13.76 1.93 16.37
N ASN A 139 -13.78 3.10 15.73
CA ASN A 139 -14.47 3.25 14.44
C ASN A 139 -13.46 2.98 13.32
N LEU A 140 -13.42 1.74 12.84
CA LEU A 140 -12.54 1.34 11.73
C LEU A 140 -13.29 1.46 10.40
N ILE A 141 -12.67 2.18 9.47
CA ILE A 141 -13.05 2.31 8.07
C ILE A 141 -11.92 1.65 7.26
N ALA A 142 -12.26 0.57 6.57
CA ALA A 142 -11.32 -0.16 5.74
C ALA A 142 -11.54 0.17 4.26
N ILE A 143 -10.48 0.46 3.55
CA ILE A 143 -10.53 1.00 2.19
C ILE A 143 -9.60 0.18 1.31
N GLY A 144 -10.21 -0.58 0.39
CA GLY A 144 -9.52 -1.25 -0.69
C GLY A 144 -9.27 -0.27 -1.84
N LEU A 145 -8.03 -0.18 -2.31
CA LEU A 145 -7.64 0.63 -3.46
C LEU A 145 -7.50 -0.27 -4.69
N GLY A 146 -8.22 0.06 -5.76
CA GLY A 146 -8.19 -0.71 -6.99
C GLY A 146 -8.88 -2.07 -6.90
N LEU A 147 -8.94 -2.78 -8.02
CA LEU A 147 -9.71 -4.03 -8.15
C LEU A 147 -9.05 -5.23 -7.47
N SER A 148 -7.85 -5.07 -6.93
CA SER A 148 -7.01 -6.18 -6.45
C SER A 148 -6.97 -6.29 -4.93
N ALA A 149 -7.56 -5.31 -4.24
CA ALA A 149 -7.64 -5.27 -2.79
C ALA A 149 -8.45 -6.46 -2.25
N ASP A 150 -7.95 -7.10 -1.20
CA ASP A 150 -8.63 -8.21 -0.53
C ASP A 150 -9.77 -7.72 0.38
N LEU A 151 -10.94 -7.50 -0.21
CA LEU A 151 -12.14 -7.08 0.52
C LEU A 151 -12.63 -8.14 1.52
N HIS A 152 -12.28 -9.42 1.33
CA HIS A 152 -12.64 -10.48 2.27
C HIS A 152 -11.84 -10.34 3.58
N ALA A 153 -10.54 -10.06 3.51
CA ALA A 153 -9.75 -9.74 4.70
C ALA A 153 -10.27 -8.47 5.41
N LEU A 154 -10.59 -7.42 4.65
CA LEU A 154 -11.08 -6.15 5.21
C LEU A 154 -12.46 -6.27 5.88
N SER A 155 -13.39 -7.02 5.27
CA SER A 155 -14.74 -7.25 5.81
C SER A 155 -14.77 -8.08 7.08
N GLN A 156 -13.70 -8.84 7.35
CA GLN A 156 -13.54 -9.47 8.65
C GLN A 156 -13.20 -8.46 9.75
N LEU A 157 -12.70 -7.27 9.45
CA LEU A 157 -12.30 -6.27 10.45
C LEU A 157 -13.43 -5.30 10.82
N THR A 158 -14.26 -4.93 9.85
CA THR A 158 -15.31 -3.92 10.01
C THR A 158 -16.42 -4.11 8.98
N GLU A 159 -17.62 -3.63 9.27
CA GLU A 159 -18.70 -3.51 8.28
C GLU A 159 -18.52 -2.31 7.35
N ASN A 160 -17.69 -1.33 7.75
CA ASN A 160 -17.40 -0.12 6.99
C ASN A 160 -16.26 -0.37 5.98
N VAL A 161 -16.50 -1.27 5.03
CA VAL A 161 -15.56 -1.56 3.94
C VAL A 161 -15.95 -0.81 2.68
N LEU A 162 -14.97 -0.10 2.15
CA LEU A 162 -15.08 0.78 1.01
C LEU A 162 -14.14 0.30 -0.08
N LEU A 163 -14.64 0.16 -1.30
CA LEU A 163 -13.80 -0.05 -2.48
C LEU A 163 -13.68 1.27 -3.23
N PHE A 164 -12.46 1.77 -3.36
CA PHE A 164 -12.14 2.90 -4.21
C PHE A 164 -11.61 2.39 -5.54
N THR A 165 -12.32 2.71 -6.62
CA THR A 165 -11.87 2.50 -8.00
C THR A 165 -11.91 3.82 -8.71
N GLU A 166 -10.82 4.20 -9.36
CA GLU A 166 -10.77 5.42 -10.14
C GLU A 166 -11.47 5.19 -11.49
N ALA A 167 -12.58 5.88 -11.70
CA ALA A 167 -13.33 5.83 -12.94
C ALA A 167 -13.15 7.12 -13.76
N GLN A 168 -12.94 8.25 -13.08
CA GLN A 168 -12.74 9.57 -13.66
C GLN A 168 -11.60 10.32 -12.97
N GLU A 169 -10.97 11.21 -13.72
CA GLU A 169 -9.98 12.13 -13.17
C GLU A 169 -10.61 12.98 -12.04
N GLY A 170 -9.94 13.02 -10.89
CA GLY A 170 -10.40 13.76 -9.69
C GLY A 170 -11.26 12.95 -8.71
N ASP A 171 -11.56 11.68 -8.99
CA ASP A 171 -12.25 10.79 -8.04
C ASP A 171 -11.45 10.60 -6.75
N PHE A 172 -10.12 10.49 -6.86
CA PHE A 172 -9.24 10.43 -5.71
C PHE A 172 -9.34 11.69 -4.84
N THR A 173 -9.37 12.88 -5.45
CA THR A 173 -9.56 14.15 -4.71
C THR A 173 -10.89 14.19 -3.97
N ARG A 174 -11.96 13.69 -4.58
CA ARG A 174 -13.28 13.60 -3.92
C ARG A 174 -13.27 12.60 -2.77
N PHE A 175 -12.56 11.49 -2.93
CA PHE A 175 -12.35 10.49 -1.89
C PHE A 175 -11.57 11.06 -0.69
N ILE A 176 -10.48 11.78 -0.93
CA ILE A 176 -9.71 12.51 0.09
C ILE A 176 -10.59 13.54 0.80
N LYS A 177 -11.39 14.31 0.05
CA LYS A 177 -12.36 15.25 0.63
C LYS A 177 -13.39 14.54 1.50
N TRP A 178 -13.84 13.35 1.11
CA TRP A 178 -14.73 12.54 1.94
C TRP A 178 -14.05 12.08 3.24
N ILE A 179 -12.78 11.65 3.21
CA ILE A 179 -12.03 11.33 4.44
C ILE A 179 -11.97 12.56 5.34
N THR A 180 -11.59 13.72 4.81
CA THR A 180 -11.55 14.98 5.56
C THR A 180 -12.90 15.29 6.19
N MET A 181 -13.99 15.22 5.41
CA MET A 181 -15.34 15.47 5.92
C MET A 181 -15.76 14.45 6.98
N SER A 182 -15.36 13.19 6.82
CA SER A 182 -15.57 12.13 7.80
C SER A 182 -14.86 12.47 9.10
N VAL A 183 -13.58 12.86 9.07
CA VAL A 183 -12.82 13.28 10.24
C VAL A 183 -13.46 14.50 10.93
N VAL A 184 -13.82 15.53 10.15
CA VAL A 184 -14.46 16.75 10.69
C VAL A 184 -15.84 16.43 11.27
N SER A 185 -16.59 15.49 10.66
CA SER A 185 -17.84 15.04 11.25
C SER A 185 -17.59 14.34 12.58
N HIS A 186 -16.60 13.45 12.69
CA HIS A 186 -16.29 12.80 13.97
C HIS A 186 -15.77 13.79 15.02
N SER A 187 -15.12 14.90 14.62
CA SER A 187 -14.67 15.92 15.56
C SER A 187 -15.81 16.80 16.07
N ARG A 188 -16.87 17.02 15.27
CA ARG A 188 -18.05 17.81 15.63
C ARG A 188 -19.17 16.98 16.27
N SER A 189 -19.39 15.76 15.80
CA SER A 189 -20.36 14.76 16.28
C SER A 189 -19.80 14.05 17.51
N VAL A 190 -19.74 14.81 18.59
CA VAL A 190 -19.29 14.45 19.93
C VAL A 190 -20.18 13.34 20.52
N GLY A 191 -19.95 12.08 20.12
CA GLY A 191 -20.35 10.87 20.86
C GLY A 191 -21.55 10.06 20.35
N GLU A 192 -22.44 10.60 19.53
CA GLU A 192 -23.61 9.87 19.02
C GLU A 192 -23.95 10.36 17.60
N GLU A 193 -23.39 9.70 16.58
CA GLU A 193 -24.04 9.42 15.29
C GLU A 193 -23.06 8.70 14.36
N THR A 194 -23.62 7.83 13.52
CA THR A 194 -22.94 7.14 12.42
C THR A 194 -22.15 8.11 11.54
N PRO A 195 -20.97 7.71 11.00
CA PRO A 195 -20.27 8.51 9.99
C PRO A 195 -21.24 8.97 8.90
N PRO A 196 -21.07 10.17 8.32
CA PRO A 196 -21.99 10.70 7.32
C PRO A 196 -22.24 9.64 6.25
N LEU A 197 -23.51 9.26 6.07
CA LEU A 197 -23.92 8.27 5.08
C LEU A 197 -23.34 8.68 3.71
N LEU A 198 -22.68 7.72 3.07
CA LEU A 198 -22.09 7.81 1.73
C LEU A 198 -23.11 8.11 0.61
N SER A 199 -24.35 8.46 0.95
CA SER A 199 -25.49 8.62 0.03
C SER A 199 -25.35 9.75 -0.99
N LYS A 200 -24.25 10.52 -0.97
CA LYS A 200 -23.92 11.52 -1.99
C LYS A 200 -22.65 11.22 -2.79
N THR A 201 -22.03 10.06 -2.62
CA THR A 201 -20.76 9.71 -3.31
C THR A 201 -20.74 8.28 -3.86
N GLU A 202 -21.91 7.66 -4.03
CA GLU A 202 -22.10 6.27 -4.48
C GLU A 202 -21.40 5.93 -5.82
N GLN A 203 -21.01 6.92 -6.61
CA GLN A 203 -20.29 6.71 -7.88
C GLN A 203 -18.79 6.46 -7.72
N ILE A 204 -18.18 6.77 -6.56
CA ILE A 204 -16.71 6.76 -6.37
C ILE A 204 -16.27 5.69 -5.36
N VAL A 205 -17.13 5.42 -4.40
CA VAL A 205 -16.88 4.47 -3.32
C VAL A 205 -18.06 3.52 -3.23
N ARG A 206 -17.83 2.24 -3.52
CA ARG A 206 -18.86 1.21 -3.42
C ARG A 206 -18.74 0.51 -2.08
N LEU A 207 -19.86 0.35 -1.37
CA LEU A 207 -19.92 -0.55 -0.22
C LEU A 207 -19.72 -1.97 -0.72
N ALA A 208 -18.72 -2.65 -0.19
CA ALA A 208 -18.30 -3.98 -0.67
C ALA A 208 -19.32 -5.11 -0.40
N LYS A 209 -20.54 -4.82 0.06
CA LYS A 209 -21.51 -5.82 0.54
C LYS A 209 -21.93 -6.83 -0.54
N ASP A 210 -21.83 -6.48 -1.83
CA ASP A 210 -22.25 -7.34 -2.96
C ASP A 210 -21.09 -7.91 -3.80
N ASP A 211 -19.83 -7.49 -3.58
CA ASP A 211 -18.68 -7.84 -4.44
C ASP A 211 -17.71 -8.88 -3.81
N VAL A 212 -18.08 -9.53 -2.70
CA VAL A 212 -17.22 -10.44 -1.90
C VAL A 212 -16.88 -11.78 -2.60
N ALA A 213 -17.33 -12.00 -3.84
CA ALA A 213 -17.25 -13.31 -4.50
C ALA A 213 -16.60 -13.29 -5.89
N ARG A 214 -15.42 -12.68 -6.03
CA ARG A 214 -14.56 -12.98 -7.18
C ARG A 214 -13.28 -13.67 -6.70
N ALA A 215 -12.99 -14.84 -7.25
CA ALA A 215 -11.68 -15.46 -7.17
C ALA A 215 -10.72 -14.49 -7.89
N TYR A 216 -9.98 -13.70 -7.13
CA TYR A 216 -9.12 -12.68 -7.67
C TYR A 216 -7.87 -13.35 -8.25
N ASP A 217 -7.54 -13.03 -9.48
CA ASP A 217 -6.24 -13.34 -10.08
C ASP A 217 -5.23 -12.25 -9.67
N GLU A 218 -3.95 -12.60 -9.56
CA GLU A 218 -2.91 -11.64 -9.24
C GLU A 218 -2.80 -10.59 -10.36
N SER A 219 -3.08 -9.33 -10.02
CA SER A 219 -3.14 -8.25 -11.01
C SER A 219 -1.79 -7.59 -11.27
N CYS A 220 -0.81 -7.80 -10.39
CA CYS A 220 0.50 -7.19 -10.50
C CYS A 220 1.61 -8.12 -10.01
N VAL A 221 2.78 -7.96 -10.59
CA VAL A 221 4.01 -8.61 -10.15
C VAL A 221 5.13 -7.57 -10.11
N THR A 222 5.97 -7.67 -9.10
CA THR A 222 7.05 -6.72 -8.85
C THR A 222 8.37 -7.47 -8.78
N PHE A 223 9.46 -6.77 -9.12
CA PHE A 223 10.79 -7.35 -9.11
C PHE A 223 11.80 -6.33 -8.63
N VAL A 224 12.70 -6.77 -7.75
CA VAL A 224 13.77 -5.92 -7.21
C VAL A 224 15.09 -6.27 -7.87
N GLY A 225 15.76 -5.25 -8.42
CA GLY A 225 17.11 -5.37 -8.94
C GLY A 225 18.06 -4.33 -8.34
N ARG A 226 19.35 -4.42 -8.68
CA ARG A 226 20.34 -3.39 -8.34
C ARG A 226 21.08 -2.91 -9.57
N CYS A 227 21.35 -1.62 -9.60
CA CYS A 227 22.16 -1.01 -10.65
C CYS A 227 23.58 -1.57 -10.59
N SER A 228 24.12 -2.02 -11.72
CA SER A 228 25.50 -2.52 -11.78
C SER A 228 26.54 -1.43 -11.53
N HIS A 229 26.22 -0.16 -11.84
CA HIS A 229 27.14 0.97 -11.67
C HIS A 229 27.03 1.61 -10.28
N THR A 230 25.81 2.01 -9.88
CA THR A 230 25.61 2.74 -8.61
C THR A 230 25.38 1.81 -7.42
N ARG A 231 25.15 0.51 -7.68
CA ARG A 231 24.72 -0.49 -6.69
C ARG A 231 23.38 -0.19 -6.00
N SER A 232 22.70 0.90 -6.37
CA SER A 232 21.41 1.30 -5.80
C SER A 232 20.29 0.35 -6.24
N PRO A 233 19.36 0.01 -5.34
CA PRO A 233 18.23 -0.85 -5.66
C PRO A 233 17.18 -0.14 -6.52
N TYR A 234 16.47 -0.88 -7.36
CA TYR A 234 15.31 -0.39 -8.12
C TYR A 234 14.22 -1.45 -8.14
N LEU A 235 13.00 -1.04 -8.46
CA LEU A 235 11.83 -1.90 -8.53
C LEU A 235 11.15 -1.78 -9.89
N MET A 236 10.91 -2.93 -10.51
CA MET A 236 10.16 -3.06 -11.75
C MET A 236 8.77 -3.56 -11.42
N LYS A 237 7.74 -2.87 -11.91
CA LYS A 237 6.34 -3.23 -11.69
C LYS A 237 5.69 -3.58 -13.01
N TYR A 238 4.97 -4.69 -13.02
CA TYR A 238 4.17 -5.14 -14.14
C TYR A 238 2.72 -5.36 -13.67
N GLU A 239 1.76 -5.02 -14.52
CA GLU A 239 0.33 -5.13 -14.23
C GLU A 239 -0.40 -5.83 -15.38
N ARG A 240 -1.42 -6.63 -15.04
CA ARG A 240 -2.33 -7.19 -16.05
C ARG A 240 -3.26 -6.09 -16.56
N PRO A 241 -3.48 -6.00 -17.88
CA PRO A 241 -4.44 -5.05 -18.43
C PRO A 241 -5.86 -5.38 -17.95
N PRO A 242 -6.71 -4.36 -17.72
CA PRO A 242 -8.07 -4.58 -17.26
C PRO A 242 -8.90 -5.36 -18.29
N MET A 243 -9.62 -6.39 -17.85
CA MET A 243 -10.39 -7.30 -18.73
C MET A 243 -11.50 -6.62 -19.57
N LYS A 244 -11.82 -5.35 -19.33
CA LYS A 244 -12.92 -4.62 -20.02
C LYS A 244 -12.51 -3.88 -21.30
N ALA A 245 -11.34 -4.15 -21.88
CA ALA A 245 -10.91 -3.53 -23.14
C ALA A 245 -11.48 -4.20 -24.41
N SER A 246 -12.58 -4.96 -24.30
CA SER A 246 -13.23 -5.67 -25.41
C SER A 246 -14.08 -4.75 -26.31
N GLY A 247 -13.45 -3.74 -26.91
CA GLY A 247 -14.11 -2.84 -27.88
C GLY A 247 -13.24 -2.40 -29.06
N LEU A 248 -11.95 -2.75 -29.08
CA LEU A 248 -11.01 -2.40 -30.14
C LEU A 248 -10.22 -3.66 -30.54
N ASP A 249 -10.12 -3.91 -31.85
CA ASP A 249 -9.40 -5.02 -32.49
C ASP A 249 -7.87 -4.93 -32.29
N PHE A 250 -7.41 -4.90 -31.05
CA PHE A 250 -6.01 -5.13 -30.71
C PHE A 250 -5.91 -6.46 -29.99
N ASN A 251 -5.02 -7.34 -30.48
CA ASN A 251 -4.51 -8.51 -29.75
C ASN A 251 -3.75 -8.04 -28.49
N LEU A 252 -4.48 -7.50 -27.52
CA LEU A 252 -3.97 -7.32 -26.17
C LEU A 252 -3.80 -8.72 -25.60
N ASN A 253 -2.57 -9.09 -25.26
CA ASN A 253 -2.32 -10.34 -24.56
C ASN A 253 -2.91 -10.22 -23.16
N LEU A 254 -4.20 -10.52 -23.02
CA LEU A 254 -4.99 -10.38 -21.79
C LEU A 254 -4.50 -11.28 -20.64
N ASN A 255 -3.62 -12.23 -20.96
CA ASN A 255 -3.10 -13.21 -20.02
C ASN A 255 -1.69 -12.88 -19.50
N GLY A 256 -1.02 -11.85 -20.04
CA GLY A 256 0.32 -11.44 -19.62
C GLY A 256 0.34 -10.18 -18.74
N PHE A 257 1.47 -9.96 -18.06
CA PHE A 257 1.76 -8.76 -17.28
C PHE A 257 2.55 -7.77 -18.13
N ASN A 258 2.02 -6.55 -18.28
CA ASN A 258 2.68 -5.48 -19.03
C ASN A 258 3.52 -4.62 -18.08
N LEU A 259 4.71 -4.20 -18.51
CA LEU A 259 5.56 -3.29 -17.78
C LEU A 259 4.84 -1.96 -17.53
N THR A 260 4.57 -1.66 -16.26
CA THR A 260 4.03 -0.37 -15.82
C THR A 260 5.16 0.65 -15.66
N GLY A 261 6.28 0.23 -15.08
CA GLY A 261 7.42 1.12 -14.87
C GLY A 261 8.59 0.49 -14.12
N CYS A 262 9.70 1.24 -14.08
CA CYS A 262 10.88 0.92 -13.31
C CYS A 262 11.27 2.13 -12.47
N TYR A 263 11.30 1.95 -11.16
CA TYR A 263 11.36 3.02 -10.18
C TYR A 263 12.63 2.89 -9.33
N THR A 264 13.18 4.03 -8.94
CA THR A 264 14.30 4.11 -8.00
C THR A 264 13.86 3.68 -6.61
N LEU A 265 14.70 2.91 -5.91
CA LEU A 265 14.50 2.58 -4.50
C LEU A 265 15.64 3.13 -3.63
N ASN A 266 15.31 3.39 -2.37
CA ASN A 266 16.29 3.67 -1.34
C ASN A 266 16.64 2.37 -0.58
N GLU A 267 17.78 2.35 0.12
CA GLU A 267 18.23 1.16 0.87
C GLU A 267 17.33 0.81 2.06
N ASP A 268 16.58 1.78 2.58
CA ASP A 268 15.59 1.57 3.64
C ASP A 268 14.46 0.62 3.22
N TYR A 269 14.23 0.42 1.92
CA TYR A 269 13.32 -0.58 1.39
C TYR A 269 13.50 -1.96 2.06
N PHE A 270 14.74 -2.41 2.24
CA PHE A 270 15.02 -3.72 2.83
C PHE A 270 14.66 -3.78 4.33
N ALA A 271 14.69 -2.64 5.04
CA ALA A 271 14.26 -2.55 6.44
C ALA A 271 12.73 -2.52 6.62
N TRP A 272 12.01 -2.31 5.52
CA TRP A 272 10.55 -2.37 5.43
C TRP A 272 10.02 -3.65 4.78
N SER A 273 10.91 -4.52 4.31
CA SER A 273 10.59 -5.75 3.60
C SER A 273 10.59 -6.96 4.54
N ASP A 274 9.71 -7.94 4.26
CA ASP A 274 9.74 -9.22 4.95
C ASP A 274 10.86 -10.09 4.35
N LEU A 275 11.78 -10.52 5.21
CA LEU A 275 12.96 -11.31 4.84
C LEU A 275 12.68 -12.79 4.62
N SER A 276 11.46 -13.28 4.88
CA SER A 276 11.12 -14.68 4.61
C SER A 276 11.29 -15.00 3.11
N ALA A 277 11.67 -16.23 2.74
CA ALA A 277 11.86 -16.54 1.32
C ALA A 277 10.51 -16.57 0.59
N THR A 278 10.39 -15.87 -0.54
CA THR A 278 9.21 -15.94 -1.41
C THR A 278 9.28 -17.21 -2.26
N ALA A 279 8.23 -18.04 -2.22
CA ALA A 279 8.11 -19.20 -3.12
C ALA A 279 7.46 -18.86 -4.47
N TYR A 280 6.94 -17.64 -4.61
CA TYR A 280 6.26 -17.21 -5.82
C TYR A 280 7.27 -16.88 -6.92
N GLN A 281 7.06 -17.49 -8.07
CA GLN A 281 7.82 -17.24 -9.29
C GLN A 281 6.83 -16.94 -10.42
N VAL A 282 7.29 -16.22 -11.42
CA VAL A 282 6.54 -15.99 -12.65
C VAL A 282 7.46 -16.27 -13.83
N ASN A 283 6.90 -16.87 -14.86
CA ASN A 283 7.66 -17.21 -16.05
C ASN A 283 7.88 -15.97 -16.91
N THR A 284 9.08 -15.81 -17.49
CA THR A 284 9.39 -14.66 -18.35
C THR A 284 8.49 -14.54 -19.57
N SER A 285 7.88 -15.64 -20.05
CA SER A 285 6.93 -15.60 -21.19
C SER A 285 5.65 -14.83 -20.87
N GLU A 286 5.30 -14.70 -19.59
CA GLU A 286 4.14 -13.93 -19.11
C GLU A 286 4.46 -12.43 -18.97
N LEU A 287 5.72 -12.02 -19.07
CA LEU A 287 6.15 -10.64 -18.88
C LEU A 287 6.34 -9.94 -20.22
N HIS A 288 5.71 -8.77 -20.37
CA HIS A 288 5.79 -7.97 -21.58
C HIS A 288 6.46 -6.63 -21.30
N GLY A 289 7.57 -6.40 -22.02
CA GLY A 289 8.40 -5.21 -21.86
C GLY A 289 9.59 -5.43 -20.94
N THR A 290 10.69 -4.78 -21.27
CA THR A 290 11.93 -4.82 -20.48
C THR A 290 12.35 -3.38 -20.21
N PRO A 291 12.37 -2.93 -18.95
CA PRO A 291 12.74 -1.57 -18.62
C PRO A 291 14.26 -1.38 -18.71
N GLY A 292 14.68 -0.15 -19.02
CA GLY A 292 16.06 0.28 -18.79
C GLY A 292 16.32 0.57 -17.31
N CYS A 293 17.60 0.69 -16.93
CA CYS A 293 17.96 1.03 -15.56
C CYS A 293 17.62 2.49 -15.22
N PRO A 294 16.90 2.76 -14.12
CA PRO A 294 16.50 4.13 -13.75
C PRO A 294 17.65 4.99 -13.22
N TYR A 295 18.82 4.39 -12.91
CA TYR A 295 19.99 5.11 -12.41
C TYR A 295 21.01 5.42 -13.49
N CYS A 296 21.48 4.39 -14.21
CA CYS A 296 22.60 4.53 -15.15
C CYS A 296 22.18 4.48 -16.62
N GLY A 297 20.91 4.24 -16.93
CA GLY A 297 20.42 4.17 -18.31
C GLY A 297 20.82 2.91 -19.08
N ASN A 298 21.33 1.88 -18.40
CA ASN A 298 21.61 0.58 -19.02
C ASN A 298 20.37 0.03 -19.76
N ALA A 299 20.61 -0.59 -20.92
CA ALA A 299 19.55 -1.03 -21.84
C ALA A 299 18.50 -1.95 -21.21
N THR A 300 18.90 -2.84 -20.29
CA THR A 300 17.97 -3.69 -19.54
C THR A 300 18.25 -3.65 -18.04
N ALA A 301 17.20 -3.61 -17.25
CA ALA A 301 17.20 -3.77 -15.79
C ALA A 301 16.83 -5.20 -15.36
N PHE A 302 16.64 -6.12 -16.31
CA PHE A 302 16.08 -7.45 -16.10
C PHE A 302 17.10 -8.57 -16.44
N ALA A 303 18.35 -8.44 -16.01
CA ALA A 303 19.34 -9.51 -16.15
C ALA A 303 19.47 -10.29 -14.84
N VAL A 304 19.56 -11.62 -14.91
CA VAL A 304 19.58 -12.48 -13.71
C VAL A 304 21.00 -12.99 -13.45
N CYS A 305 21.47 -12.81 -12.22
CA CYS A 305 22.72 -13.40 -11.75
C CYS A 305 22.51 -14.87 -11.33
N GLN A 306 23.58 -15.65 -11.31
CA GLN A 306 23.62 -16.99 -10.70
C GLN A 306 23.17 -17.02 -9.22
N CYS A 307 23.21 -15.89 -8.50
CA CYS A 307 22.64 -15.79 -7.15
C CYS A 307 21.10 -15.62 -7.12
N GLY A 308 20.44 -15.64 -8.29
CA GLY A 308 19.00 -15.50 -8.45
C GLY A 308 18.48 -14.06 -8.41
N LYS A 309 19.35 -13.06 -8.20
CA LYS A 309 18.95 -11.65 -8.11
C LYS A 309 19.12 -10.90 -9.42
N LEU A 310 18.25 -9.90 -9.62
CA LEU A 310 18.20 -9.08 -10.82
C LEU A 310 19.20 -7.92 -10.78
N LEU A 311 19.78 -7.58 -11.92
CA LEU A 311 20.67 -6.45 -12.10
C LEU A 311 20.50 -5.84 -13.49
N CYS A 312 21.04 -4.63 -13.68
CA CYS A 312 21.02 -3.99 -14.98
C CYS A 312 22.31 -4.24 -15.77
N VAL A 313 22.19 -4.35 -17.08
CA VAL A 313 23.30 -4.57 -18.01
C VAL A 313 23.07 -3.81 -19.32
N ASN A 314 24.14 -3.45 -20.00
CA ASN A 314 24.13 -2.68 -21.23
C ASN A 314 24.57 -3.53 -22.44
N GLY A 315 23.91 -4.69 -22.63
CA GLY A 315 24.19 -5.62 -23.72
C GLY A 315 25.14 -6.75 -23.33
N PRO A 316 25.84 -7.38 -24.29
CA PRO A 316 26.78 -8.45 -24.00
C PRO A 316 28.05 -7.90 -23.35
N GLU A 317 28.10 -7.93 -22.03
CA GLU A 317 29.22 -7.44 -21.24
C GLU A 317 29.51 -8.34 -20.04
N THR A 318 30.72 -8.20 -19.49
CA THR A 318 31.07 -8.79 -18.20
C THR A 318 30.82 -7.76 -17.11
N VAL A 319 29.93 -8.10 -16.17
CA VAL A 319 29.49 -7.22 -15.09
C VAL A 319 29.77 -7.90 -13.76
N ILE A 320 30.24 -7.12 -12.78
CA ILE A 320 30.35 -7.56 -11.40
C ILE A 320 28.96 -7.43 -10.76
N CYS A 321 28.42 -8.54 -10.25
CA CYS A 321 27.09 -8.53 -9.66
C CYS A 321 27.05 -7.61 -8.43
N PRO A 322 26.14 -6.62 -8.38
CA PRO A 322 26.05 -5.69 -7.24
C PRO A 322 25.53 -6.35 -5.96
N TRP A 323 25.11 -7.62 -6.02
CA TRP A 323 24.56 -8.37 -4.89
C TRP A 323 25.53 -9.34 -4.22
N CYS A 324 26.38 -10.01 -5.02
CA CYS A 324 27.27 -11.07 -4.53
C CYS A 324 28.74 -10.88 -4.97
N ASP A 325 29.05 -9.81 -5.69
CA ASP A 325 30.39 -9.45 -6.17
C ASP A 325 31.05 -10.48 -7.11
N ASN A 326 30.30 -11.46 -7.60
CA ASN A 326 30.77 -12.38 -8.63
C ASN A 326 30.76 -11.74 -10.02
N SER A 327 31.79 -12.04 -10.81
CA SER A 327 31.88 -11.64 -12.23
C SER A 327 31.02 -12.53 -13.12
N ILE A 328 30.19 -11.94 -13.97
CA ILE A 328 29.23 -12.65 -14.83
C ILE A 328 29.31 -12.06 -16.23
N THR A 329 29.43 -12.93 -17.22
CA THR A 329 29.42 -12.53 -18.63
C THR A 329 28.05 -12.82 -19.22
N PHE A 330 27.36 -11.78 -19.68
CA PHE A 330 26.12 -11.91 -20.43
C PHE A 330 26.45 -12.02 -21.93
N GLY A 331 25.94 -13.05 -22.59
CA GLY A 331 26.16 -13.29 -24.02
C GLY A 331 24.94 -12.93 -24.87
N ASN A 332 25.16 -12.68 -26.15
CA ASN A 332 24.10 -12.59 -27.18
C ASN A 332 23.58 -14.00 -27.51
N ASN A 333 22.98 -14.70 -26.55
CA ASN A 333 22.27 -15.93 -26.88
C ASN A 333 20.87 -15.57 -27.39
N SER A 334 20.67 -15.74 -28.70
CA SER A 334 19.39 -15.62 -29.41
C SER A 334 18.36 -16.68 -29.02
N ASN A 335 18.73 -17.64 -28.16
CA ASN A 335 17.80 -18.55 -27.51
C ASN A 335 17.38 -17.91 -26.19
N GLN A 336 16.37 -17.05 -26.25
CA GLN A 336 15.55 -16.70 -25.08
C GLN A 336 14.83 -17.98 -24.63
N SER A 337 15.50 -18.82 -23.85
CA SER A 337 14.81 -19.87 -23.12
C SER A 337 14.03 -19.19 -22.01
N ASP A 338 12.73 -19.35 -22.00
CA ASP A 338 11.89 -18.91 -20.89
C ASP A 338 12.37 -19.52 -19.58
N PHE A 339 12.38 -18.72 -18.52
CA PHE A 339 12.78 -19.16 -17.20
C PHE A 339 11.92 -18.50 -16.13
N ASP A 340 11.91 -19.12 -14.95
CA ASP A 340 11.12 -18.63 -13.83
C ASP A 340 11.93 -17.63 -13.00
N VAL A 341 11.31 -16.49 -12.70
CA VAL A 341 11.92 -15.41 -11.92
C VAL A 341 11.18 -15.26 -10.60
N THR A 342 11.95 -15.19 -9.52
CA THR A 342 11.38 -14.93 -8.18
C THR A 342 10.87 -13.49 -8.14
N ARG A 343 9.60 -13.33 -7.78
CA ARG A 343 8.95 -12.02 -7.67
C ARG A 343 9.01 -11.46 -6.26
N GLY A 344 8.72 -10.17 -6.17
CA GLY A 344 8.38 -9.46 -4.94
C GLY A 344 7.15 -10.06 -4.27
N LYS A 345 6.99 -9.71 -2.99
CA LYS A 345 5.91 -10.22 -2.14
C LYS A 345 4.69 -9.32 -2.12
N GLY A 346 4.90 -8.02 -2.36
CA GLY A 346 3.86 -7.00 -2.34
C GLY A 346 2.99 -7.05 -3.58
#